data_AF-A0A7N6FEA4-F1
#
_entry.id   AF-A0A7N6FEA4-F1
#
_cell.length_a   1.000
_cell.length_b   1.000
_cell.length_c   1.000
_cell.angle_alpha   90.00
_cell.angle_beta   90.00
_cell.angle_gamma   90.00
#
_symmetry.space_group_name_H-M   'P 1'
#
loop_
_entity.id
_entity.type
_entity.pdbx_description
1 polymer ?
#
loop_
_entity_poly.entity_id
_entity_poly.type
_entity_poly.pdbx_seq_one_letter_code
_entity_poly.pdbx_strand_id
1 'polypeptide(L)'
;MEELARESISMLARSASHADPPRLGWFGAVFIMLKSALGAGLLNFPWAFQKAGGVNTAICVELVSLVFLISGLVILGYASSVSRQKTYQDVVREVCGRAVGQLCEVCFCFNLFMVCVAFLVVVQDQLEKQFHVAINKGEMPYHWYTDQRFALFILCLVIILPLSIPKEISIQKYTRYSTISCALNNIIGSWASMFSVVPTICFGFQCHEASIAIYSSMENQKLSHWVFVAVVSMFFCLLIYTLTGVYGFLTFGRDVASDILMSYPGNDVVMIISRLLFGISIITIYPIILLLGRYVSIISCRRRRGIVTHSFESRCRVILTVIWISITLLIAMFVPDMSKVISVIGGISSFFIFIFPVITIVVGAFIFGQSTTLAVMELFHSF
;
A
#
# COMPACT_ATOMS: atom_id res chain seq x y z
N MET A 1 20.07 23.69 -9.36
CA MET A 1 18.95 22.97 -8.71
C MET A 1 18.61 21.66 -9.41
N GLU A 2 18.47 21.61 -10.74
CA GLU A 2 18.38 20.33 -11.48
C GLU A 2 19.48 19.34 -11.07
N GLU A 3 20.69 19.83 -10.78
CA GLU A 3 21.81 19.01 -10.29
C GLU A 3 21.54 18.28 -8.98
N LEU A 4 20.74 18.80 -8.05
CA LEU A 4 20.46 18.15 -6.75
C LEU A 4 19.39 17.06 -6.86
N ALA A 5 18.42 17.23 -7.77
CA ALA A 5 17.48 16.17 -8.13
C ALA A 5 18.19 15.10 -8.98
N ARG A 6 19.06 15.52 -9.91
CA ARG A 6 19.96 14.65 -10.66
C ARG A 6 20.96 13.93 -9.74
N GLU A 7 21.44 14.54 -8.66
CA GLU A 7 22.24 13.87 -7.63
C GLU A 7 21.41 12.91 -6.79
N SER A 8 20.14 13.18 -6.51
CA SER A 8 19.28 12.26 -5.75
C SER A 8 18.89 11.02 -6.57
N ILE A 9 18.50 11.22 -7.84
CA ILE A 9 18.14 10.14 -8.77
C ILE A 9 19.41 9.42 -9.26
N SER A 10 20.52 10.14 -9.49
CA SER A 10 21.79 9.48 -9.73
C SER A 10 22.36 8.83 -8.48
N MET A 11 22.15 9.30 -7.24
CA MET A 11 22.53 8.50 -6.05
C MET A 11 21.78 7.17 -6.02
N LEU A 12 20.51 7.12 -6.40
CA LEU A 12 19.78 5.85 -6.50
C LEU A 12 20.30 4.94 -7.64
N ALA A 13 20.80 5.50 -8.75
CA ALA A 13 21.36 4.73 -9.88
C ALA A 13 22.89 4.45 -9.79
N ARG A 14 23.63 5.28 -9.05
CA ARG A 14 25.09 5.33 -8.84
C ARG A 14 25.49 4.81 -7.45
N SER A 15 24.49 4.48 -6.62
CA SER A 15 24.56 3.41 -5.59
C SER A 15 24.69 2.00 -6.23
N ALA A 16 25.02 1.92 -7.52
CA ALA A 16 25.62 0.77 -8.19
C ALA A 16 27.09 1.02 -8.65
N SER A 17 27.63 2.24 -8.51
CA SER A 17 28.97 2.63 -8.97
C SER A 17 29.51 3.90 -8.27
N HIS A 18 30.08 3.71 -7.06
CA HIS A 18 30.90 4.70 -6.31
C HIS A 18 30.22 6.02 -5.87
N ALA A 19 29.40 5.92 -4.82
CA ALA A 19 29.41 6.81 -3.64
C ALA A 19 28.52 6.19 -2.54
N ASP A 20 28.90 6.31 -1.26
CA ASP A 20 28.08 5.85 -0.13
C ASP A 20 26.97 6.87 0.17
N PRO A 21 25.67 6.52 0.05
CA PRO A 21 24.57 7.41 0.41
C PRO A 21 24.37 7.47 1.93
N PRO A 22 23.73 8.53 2.47
CA PRO A 22 23.38 8.61 3.89
C PRO A 22 22.47 7.44 4.28
N ARG A 23 22.97 6.57 5.16
CA ARG A 23 22.36 5.27 5.45
C ARG A 23 21.19 5.40 6.44
N LEU A 24 20.16 4.59 6.26
CA LEU A 24 18.93 4.69 7.07
C LEU A 24 19.10 4.01 8.44
N GLY A 25 19.10 4.81 9.51
CA GLY A 25 19.08 4.32 10.88
C GLY A 25 17.75 3.64 11.26
N TRP A 26 17.80 2.72 12.23
CA TRP A 26 16.68 1.83 12.59
C TRP A 26 15.37 2.55 12.92
N PHE A 27 15.43 3.65 13.67
CA PHE A 27 14.27 4.46 14.02
C PHE A 27 13.60 5.08 12.79
N GLY A 28 14.41 5.50 11.81
CA GLY A 28 13.91 5.98 10.51
C GLY A 28 13.27 4.86 9.69
N ALA A 29 13.85 3.66 9.69
CA ALA A 29 13.27 2.48 9.05
C ALA A 29 11.92 2.09 9.68
N VAL A 30 11.80 2.12 11.02
CA VAL A 30 10.53 1.90 11.73
C VAL A 30 9.49 2.97 11.34
N PHE A 31 9.85 4.25 11.35
CA PHE A 31 8.93 5.32 10.98
C PHE A 31 8.45 5.25 9.53
N ILE A 32 9.34 4.90 8.59
CA ILE A 32 8.98 4.74 7.17
C ILE A 32 8.10 3.50 6.95
N MET A 33 8.39 2.38 7.63
CA MET A 33 7.56 1.18 7.59
C MET A 33 6.16 1.45 8.18
N LEU A 34 6.10 2.12 9.33
CA LEU A 34 4.86 2.53 9.99
C LEU A 34 4.04 3.48 9.10
N LYS A 35 4.66 4.48 8.45
CA LYS A 35 3.98 5.34 7.46
C LYS A 35 3.51 4.53 6.24
N SER A 36 4.27 3.54 5.79
CA SER A 36 3.87 2.70 4.64
C SER A 36 2.67 1.80 4.96
N ALA A 37 2.51 1.38 6.21
CA ALA A 37 1.34 0.63 6.65
C ALA A 37 0.13 1.54 6.90
N LEU A 38 0.30 2.63 7.66
CA LEU A 38 -0.77 3.54 8.07
C LEU A 38 -1.28 4.43 6.92
N GLY A 39 -2.10 3.85 6.05
CA GLY A 39 -2.79 4.54 4.95
C GLY A 39 -4.31 4.61 5.12
N ALA A 40 -5.01 4.86 4.01
CA ALA A 40 -6.48 4.89 3.95
C ALA A 40 -7.16 3.59 4.42
N GLY A 41 -6.40 2.47 4.51
CA GLY A 41 -6.85 1.22 5.12
C GLY A 41 -7.42 1.38 6.53
N LEU A 42 -6.88 2.31 7.35
CA LEU A 42 -7.24 2.55 8.75
C LEU A 42 -8.72 2.87 8.98
N LEU A 43 -9.34 3.63 8.08
CA LEU A 43 -10.73 4.06 8.21
C LEU A 43 -11.74 2.92 8.05
N ASN A 44 -11.30 1.77 7.54
CA ASN A 44 -12.12 0.61 7.24
C ASN A 44 -12.09 -0.44 8.36
N PHE A 45 -11.22 -0.29 9.37
CA PHE A 45 -11.14 -1.22 10.51
C PHE A 45 -12.45 -1.27 11.33
N PRO A 46 -13.16 -0.16 11.57
CA PRO A 46 -14.49 -0.19 12.19
C PRO A 46 -15.50 -1.07 11.45
N TRP A 47 -15.56 -0.94 10.13
CA TRP A 47 -16.41 -1.75 9.26
C TRP A 47 -15.95 -3.21 9.15
N ALA A 48 -14.64 -3.45 9.14
CA ALA A 48 -14.07 -4.79 9.27
C ALA A 48 -14.50 -5.45 10.59
N PHE A 49 -14.51 -4.72 11.71
CA PHE A 49 -14.88 -5.24 13.02
C PHE A 49 -16.38 -5.55 13.11
N GLN A 50 -17.24 -4.71 12.51
CA GLN A 50 -18.66 -5.01 12.30
C GLN A 50 -18.86 -6.28 11.48
N LYS A 51 -18.24 -6.36 10.30
CA LYS A 51 -18.39 -7.48 9.35
C LYS A 51 -17.81 -8.81 9.87
N ALA A 52 -16.84 -8.75 10.77
CA ALA A 52 -16.29 -9.92 11.46
C ALA A 52 -17.23 -10.53 12.53
N GLY A 53 -18.38 -9.89 12.80
CA GLY A 53 -19.31 -10.32 13.84
C GLY A 53 -18.93 -9.87 15.25
N GLY A 54 -18.00 -8.91 15.38
CA GLY A 54 -17.63 -8.28 16.65
C GLY A 54 -16.13 -8.03 16.83
N VAL A 55 -15.80 -7.32 17.92
CA VAL A 55 -14.44 -6.91 18.25
C VAL A 55 -13.48 -8.10 18.39
N ASN A 56 -13.80 -9.09 19.23
CA ASN A 56 -12.85 -10.15 19.54
C ASN A 56 -12.57 -11.06 18.32
N THR A 57 -13.57 -11.31 17.46
CA THR A 57 -13.36 -12.10 16.24
C THR A 57 -12.47 -11.36 15.25
N ALA A 58 -12.65 -10.03 15.11
CA ALA A 58 -11.78 -9.19 14.31
C ALA A 58 -10.34 -9.16 14.83
N ILE A 59 -10.14 -8.95 16.15
CA ILE A 59 -8.81 -8.96 16.78
C ILE A 59 -8.13 -10.33 16.62
N CYS A 60 -8.87 -11.45 16.70
CA CYS A 60 -8.29 -12.77 16.42
C CYS A 60 -7.80 -12.89 14.96
N VAL A 61 -8.57 -12.42 13.97
CA VAL A 61 -8.12 -12.41 12.56
C VAL A 61 -6.96 -11.43 12.35
N GLU A 62 -6.97 -10.29 13.03
CA GLU A 62 -5.91 -9.28 13.00
C GLU A 62 -4.58 -9.86 13.52
N LEU A 63 -4.58 -10.48 14.70
CA LEU A 63 -3.40 -11.12 15.29
C LEU A 63 -2.87 -12.29 14.45
N VAL A 64 -3.76 -13.13 13.90
CA VAL A 64 -3.35 -14.22 12.98
C VAL A 64 -2.71 -13.65 11.71
N SER A 65 -3.33 -12.63 11.11
CA SER A 65 -2.79 -11.94 9.93
C SER A 65 -1.43 -11.29 10.22
N LEU A 66 -1.26 -10.70 11.41
CA LEU A 66 -0.02 -10.08 11.87
C LEU A 66 1.13 -11.10 11.98
N VAL A 67 0.88 -12.31 12.51
CA VAL A 67 1.89 -13.38 12.60
C VAL A 67 2.38 -13.80 11.22
N PHE A 68 1.45 -14.01 10.28
CA PHE A 68 1.80 -14.32 8.88
C PHE A 68 2.56 -13.16 8.22
N LEU A 69 2.18 -11.91 8.48
CA LEU A 69 2.79 -10.74 7.87
C LEU A 69 4.18 -10.43 8.42
N ILE A 70 4.40 -10.57 9.73
CA ILE A 70 5.75 -10.50 10.33
C ILE A 70 6.63 -11.61 9.74
N SER A 71 6.11 -12.84 9.63
CA SER A 71 6.82 -13.94 8.96
C SER A 71 7.17 -13.59 7.51
N GLY A 72 6.21 -13.05 6.74
CA GLY A 72 6.41 -12.58 5.37
C GLY A 72 7.49 -11.52 5.24
N LEU A 73 7.49 -10.49 6.10
CA LEU A 73 8.52 -9.45 6.13
C LEU A 73 9.92 -10.03 6.45
N VAL A 74 10.01 -11.00 7.37
CA VAL A 74 11.28 -11.67 7.70
C VAL A 74 11.78 -12.52 6.54
N ILE A 75 10.90 -13.27 5.87
CA ILE A 75 11.22 -14.07 4.67
C ILE A 75 11.71 -13.16 3.53
N LEU A 76 11.05 -12.01 3.31
CA LEU A 76 11.43 -11.04 2.28
C LEU A 76 12.79 -10.38 2.56
N GLY A 77 13.08 -10.06 3.83
CA GLY A 77 14.40 -9.57 4.26
C GLY A 77 15.49 -10.62 4.07
N TYR A 78 15.22 -11.89 4.40
CA TYR A 78 16.14 -12.99 4.14
C TYR A 78 16.39 -13.16 2.63
N ALA A 79 15.33 -13.23 1.82
CA ALA A 79 15.41 -13.36 0.36
C ALA A 79 16.15 -12.19 -0.31
N SER A 80 15.98 -10.95 0.17
CA SER A 80 16.77 -9.80 -0.29
C SER A 80 18.25 -9.89 0.14
N SER A 81 18.53 -10.38 1.35
CA SER A 81 19.93 -10.55 1.80
C SER A 81 20.70 -11.60 0.99
N VAL A 82 20.03 -12.67 0.54
CA VAL A 82 20.59 -13.72 -0.33
C VAL A 82 20.71 -13.24 -1.78
N SER A 83 19.62 -12.74 -2.38
CA SER A 83 19.60 -12.34 -3.81
C SER A 83 20.31 -11.02 -4.11
N ARG A 84 20.61 -10.21 -3.08
CA ARG A 84 21.18 -8.84 -3.17
C ARG A 84 20.34 -7.83 -3.99
N GLN A 85 19.12 -8.18 -4.39
CA GLN A 85 18.26 -7.31 -5.20
C GLN A 85 17.56 -6.25 -4.33
N LYS A 86 17.43 -5.04 -4.90
CA LYS A 86 16.85 -3.85 -4.25
C LYS A 86 15.33 -3.65 -4.50
N THR A 87 14.65 -4.57 -5.21
CA THR A 87 13.21 -4.46 -5.53
C THR A 87 12.44 -5.75 -5.22
N TYR A 88 11.15 -5.63 -4.88
CA TYR A 88 10.31 -6.79 -4.54
C TYR A 88 10.21 -7.78 -5.71
N GLN A 89 9.82 -7.30 -6.89
CA GLN A 89 9.65 -8.15 -8.07
C GLN A 89 10.95 -8.82 -8.54
N ASP A 90 12.13 -8.20 -8.33
CA ASP A 90 13.41 -8.81 -8.71
C ASP A 90 13.89 -9.84 -7.67
N VAL A 91 13.67 -9.62 -6.36
CA VAL A 91 13.91 -10.65 -5.32
C VAL A 91 13.06 -11.90 -5.58
N VAL A 92 11.75 -11.72 -5.82
CA VAL A 92 10.83 -12.85 -6.09
C VAL A 92 11.18 -13.56 -7.40
N ARG A 93 11.60 -12.82 -8.44
CA ARG A 93 12.03 -13.39 -9.72
C ARG A 93 13.30 -14.23 -9.61
N GLU A 94 14.23 -13.84 -8.73
CA GLU A 94 15.50 -14.57 -8.55
C GLU A 94 15.29 -15.84 -7.73
N VAL A 95 14.55 -15.77 -6.62
CA VAL A 95 14.34 -16.93 -5.72
C VAL A 95 13.27 -17.90 -6.25
N CYS A 96 12.17 -17.39 -6.82
CA CYS A 96 11.05 -18.22 -7.30
C CYS A 96 11.01 -18.40 -8.82
N GLY A 97 12.02 -17.90 -9.53
CA GLY A 97 12.16 -18.04 -10.99
C GLY A 97 11.29 -17.09 -11.82
N ARG A 98 11.53 -17.13 -13.14
CA ARG A 98 11.04 -16.13 -14.11
C ARG A 98 9.52 -16.02 -14.18
N ALA A 99 8.79 -17.14 -14.07
CA ALA A 99 7.33 -17.17 -14.17
C ALA A 99 6.65 -16.54 -12.94
N VAL A 100 7.08 -16.94 -11.73
CA VAL A 100 6.56 -16.38 -10.47
C VAL A 100 6.90 -14.90 -10.34
N GLY A 101 8.10 -14.49 -10.76
CA GLY A 101 8.49 -13.09 -10.85
C GLY A 101 7.65 -12.25 -11.84
N GLN A 102 7.19 -12.84 -12.96
CA GLN A 102 6.27 -12.16 -13.89
C GLN A 102 4.84 -12.06 -13.35
N LEU A 103 4.34 -13.10 -12.67
CA LEU A 103 3.05 -13.05 -12.00
C LEU A 103 3.05 -11.99 -10.89
N CYS A 104 4.11 -11.96 -10.07
CA CYS A 104 4.37 -10.93 -9.07
C CYS A 104 4.32 -9.52 -9.67
N GLU A 105 5.05 -9.26 -10.76
CA GLU A 105 5.12 -7.96 -11.43
C GLU A 105 3.73 -7.48 -11.92
N VAL A 106 2.90 -8.40 -12.44
CA VAL A 106 1.52 -8.11 -12.88
C VAL A 106 0.59 -7.86 -11.71
N CYS A 107 0.59 -8.72 -10.69
CA CYS A 107 -0.22 -8.55 -9.49
C CYS A 107 0.12 -7.24 -8.74
N PHE A 108 1.39 -6.83 -8.75
CA PHE A 108 1.87 -5.61 -8.11
C PHE A 108 1.37 -4.36 -8.85
N CYS A 109 1.47 -4.35 -10.19
CA CYS A 109 0.89 -3.27 -11.00
C CYS A 109 -0.65 -3.19 -10.82
N PHE A 110 -1.33 -4.34 -10.75
CA PHE A 110 -2.78 -4.38 -10.55
C PHE A 110 -3.19 -3.93 -9.13
N ASN A 111 -2.39 -4.25 -8.10
CA ASN A 111 -2.60 -3.73 -6.75
C ASN A 111 -2.53 -2.20 -6.72
N LEU A 112 -1.43 -1.62 -7.23
CA LEU A 112 -1.25 -0.16 -7.29
C LEU A 112 -2.36 0.53 -8.10
N PHE A 113 -2.83 -0.11 -9.17
CA PHE A 113 -3.96 0.38 -9.97
C PHE A 113 -5.26 0.41 -9.16
N MET A 114 -5.59 -0.66 -8.44
CA MET A 114 -6.79 -0.72 -7.60
C MET A 114 -6.70 0.22 -6.39
N VAL A 115 -5.51 0.46 -5.83
CA VAL A 115 -5.27 1.49 -4.80
C VAL A 115 -5.57 2.90 -5.36
N CYS A 116 -5.17 3.21 -6.59
CA CYS A 116 -5.60 4.45 -7.26
C CYS A 116 -7.13 4.55 -7.41
N VAL A 117 -7.84 3.46 -7.74
CA VAL A 117 -9.32 3.45 -7.77
C VAL A 117 -9.90 3.78 -6.39
N ALA A 118 -9.45 3.11 -5.33
CA ALA A 118 -9.94 3.34 -3.97
C ALA A 118 -9.74 4.80 -3.53
N PHE A 119 -8.58 5.39 -3.81
CA PHE A 119 -8.33 6.80 -3.54
C PHE A 119 -9.29 7.76 -4.25
N LEU A 120 -9.71 7.47 -5.49
CA LEU A 120 -10.70 8.30 -6.18
C LEU A 120 -12.10 8.13 -5.58
N VAL A 121 -12.53 6.89 -5.28
CA VAL A 121 -13.82 6.63 -4.61
C VAL A 121 -13.90 7.33 -3.25
N VAL A 122 -12.86 7.20 -2.43
CA VAL A 122 -12.78 7.88 -1.12
C VAL A 122 -12.88 9.41 -1.27
N VAL A 123 -12.21 10.01 -2.26
CA VAL A 123 -12.32 11.45 -2.52
C VAL A 123 -13.71 11.84 -3.02
N GLN A 124 -14.40 10.96 -3.76
CA GLN A 124 -15.79 11.16 -4.17
C GLN A 124 -16.73 11.22 -2.97
N ASP A 125 -16.66 10.21 -2.10
CA ASP A 125 -17.45 10.08 -0.88
C ASP A 125 -17.31 11.31 0.03
N GLN A 126 -16.08 11.80 0.20
CA GLN A 126 -15.82 12.99 1.02
C GLN A 126 -16.26 14.30 0.35
N LEU A 127 -16.25 14.40 -0.99
CA LEU A 127 -16.81 15.54 -1.71
C LEU A 127 -18.34 15.58 -1.60
N GLU A 128 -19.02 14.44 -1.80
CA GLU A 128 -20.48 14.30 -1.71
C GLU A 128 -21.01 14.83 -0.37
N LYS A 129 -20.38 14.43 0.76
CA LYS A 129 -20.78 14.94 2.08
C LYS A 129 -20.61 16.45 2.25
N GLN A 130 -19.59 17.07 1.66
CA GLN A 130 -19.41 18.52 1.77
C GLN A 130 -20.46 19.28 0.92
N PHE A 131 -20.75 18.81 -0.29
CA PHE A 131 -21.80 19.40 -1.13
C PHE A 131 -23.18 19.29 -0.47
N HIS A 132 -23.54 18.14 0.13
CA HIS A 132 -24.81 18.01 0.86
C HIS A 132 -24.93 18.96 2.06
N VAL A 133 -23.83 19.27 2.76
CA VAL A 133 -23.85 20.24 3.87
C VAL A 133 -24.03 21.68 3.37
N ALA A 134 -23.38 22.06 2.28
CA ALA A 134 -23.53 23.38 1.67
C ALA A 134 -24.96 23.60 1.12
N ILE A 135 -25.51 22.61 0.42
CA ILE A 135 -26.87 22.65 -0.11
C ILE A 135 -27.91 22.74 1.03
N ASN A 136 -27.77 21.93 2.08
CA ASN A 136 -28.70 21.96 3.23
C ASN A 136 -28.61 23.25 4.07
N LYS A 137 -27.56 24.07 3.92
CA LYS A 137 -27.48 25.41 4.51
C LYS A 137 -28.14 26.50 3.65
N GLY A 138 -28.67 26.15 2.48
CA GLY A 138 -29.35 27.07 1.57
C GLY A 138 -28.41 27.96 0.75
N GLU A 139 -27.10 27.70 0.77
CA GLU A 139 -26.09 28.58 0.16
C GLU A 139 -25.95 28.38 -1.36
N MET A 140 -26.44 27.27 -1.93
CA MET A 140 -26.44 27.02 -3.38
C MET A 140 -27.68 26.29 -3.90
N PRO A 141 -28.30 26.74 -5.01
CA PRO A 141 -29.27 25.95 -5.77
C PRO A 141 -28.60 24.78 -6.50
N TYR A 142 -29.38 23.73 -6.78
CA TYR A 142 -28.91 22.50 -7.41
C TYR A 142 -28.68 22.69 -8.92
N HIS A 143 -27.42 22.68 -9.36
CA HIS A 143 -27.02 22.84 -10.76
C HIS A 143 -26.06 21.72 -11.20
N TRP A 144 -25.90 21.58 -12.52
CA TRP A 144 -25.04 20.55 -13.14
C TRP A 144 -23.55 20.65 -12.73
N TYR A 145 -23.09 21.83 -12.32
CA TYR A 145 -21.72 22.03 -11.81
C TYR A 145 -21.57 21.68 -10.31
N THR A 146 -22.67 21.46 -9.59
CA THR A 146 -22.72 21.04 -8.19
C THR A 146 -22.68 19.50 -8.04
N ASP A 147 -22.62 18.76 -9.14
CA ASP A 147 -22.47 17.29 -9.12
C ASP A 147 -21.06 16.91 -8.62
N GLN A 148 -21.02 16.14 -7.52
CA GLN A 148 -19.83 15.51 -6.95
C GLN A 148 -18.93 14.82 -8.00
N ARG A 149 -19.51 14.22 -9.04
CA ARG A 149 -18.80 13.53 -10.13
C ARG A 149 -18.10 14.51 -11.07
N PHE A 150 -18.73 15.65 -11.33
CA PHE A 150 -18.13 16.72 -12.13
C PHE A 150 -17.02 17.44 -11.34
N ALA A 151 -17.21 17.66 -10.04
CA ALA A 151 -16.18 18.16 -9.14
C ALA A 151 -14.96 17.22 -9.07
N LEU A 152 -15.18 15.91 -8.98
CA LEU A 152 -14.10 14.91 -9.01
C LEU A 152 -13.39 14.86 -10.38
N PHE A 153 -14.12 14.97 -11.49
CA PHE A 153 -13.54 15.06 -12.83
C PHE A 153 -12.64 16.29 -12.99
N ILE A 154 -13.08 17.46 -12.50
CA ILE A 154 -12.26 18.69 -12.45
C ILE A 154 -11.04 18.50 -11.55
N LEU A 155 -11.20 17.94 -10.34
CA LEU A 155 -10.08 17.65 -9.44
C LEU A 155 -9.04 16.72 -10.09
N CYS A 156 -9.51 15.71 -10.83
CA CYS A 156 -8.66 14.81 -11.59
C CYS A 156 -7.88 15.53 -12.70
N LEU A 157 -8.51 16.40 -13.49
CA LEU A 157 -7.85 17.10 -14.61
C LEU A 157 -7.03 18.32 -14.20
N VAL A 158 -7.42 19.05 -13.17
CA VAL A 158 -6.84 20.36 -12.80
C VAL A 158 -5.83 20.25 -11.66
N ILE A 159 -5.88 19.19 -10.84
CA ILE A 159 -4.91 18.97 -9.77
C ILE A 159 -4.15 17.65 -9.97
N ILE A 160 -4.84 16.51 -10.01
CA ILE A 160 -4.17 15.21 -10.00
C ILE A 160 -3.35 14.96 -11.28
N LEU A 161 -3.89 15.31 -12.45
CA LEU A 161 -3.20 15.17 -13.75
C LEU A 161 -1.94 16.06 -13.83
N PRO A 162 -1.98 17.39 -13.57
CA PRO A 162 -0.77 18.21 -13.57
C PRO A 162 0.21 17.88 -12.43
N LEU A 163 -0.22 17.33 -11.29
CA LEU A 163 0.71 16.75 -10.29
C LEU A 163 1.32 15.41 -10.76
N SER A 164 0.64 14.68 -11.65
CA SER A 164 1.11 13.38 -12.17
C SER A 164 2.00 13.49 -13.41
N ILE A 165 1.98 14.61 -14.14
CA ILE A 165 2.77 14.88 -15.35
C ILE A 165 4.27 15.17 -15.11
N PRO A 166 4.73 15.92 -14.08
CA PRO A 166 6.15 16.22 -13.90
C PRO A 166 7.00 14.96 -13.66
N LYS A 167 8.26 15.01 -14.11
CA LYS A 167 9.22 13.91 -13.97
C LYS A 167 9.85 13.79 -12.59
N GLU A 168 9.72 14.81 -11.73
CA GLU A 168 10.41 14.90 -10.45
C GLU A 168 9.43 15.32 -9.34
N ILE A 169 9.51 14.66 -8.19
CA ILE A 169 8.77 15.05 -6.98
C ILE A 169 9.69 15.93 -6.13
N SER A 170 9.37 17.22 -6.03
CA SER A 170 9.82 18.05 -4.92
C SER A 170 8.66 18.26 -3.94
N ILE A 171 8.98 18.43 -2.65
CA ILE A 171 8.04 18.68 -1.54
C ILE A 171 7.13 17.48 -1.20
N GLN A 172 7.63 16.57 -0.34
CA GLN A 172 6.74 15.80 0.55
C GLN A 172 7.39 15.45 1.91
N LYS A 173 8.02 16.45 2.54
CA LYS A 173 8.47 16.41 3.94
C LYS A 173 7.58 17.32 4.80
N TYR A 174 6.39 16.87 5.22
CA TYR A 174 5.78 17.13 6.55
C TYR A 174 4.34 16.59 6.64
N THR A 175 4.08 15.66 7.57
CA THR A 175 2.75 15.36 8.16
C THR A 175 2.96 14.54 9.45
N ARG A 176 2.22 14.81 10.54
CA ARG A 176 2.26 14.04 11.81
C ARG A 176 0.92 14.09 12.56
N TYR A 177 0.64 13.04 13.37
CA TYR A 177 -0.34 12.93 14.47
C TYR A 177 -1.84 13.01 14.08
N SER A 178 -2.82 12.47 14.84
CA SER A 178 -2.79 11.70 16.12
C SER A 178 -3.55 10.34 15.95
N THR A 179 -4.25 9.63 16.86
CA THR A 179 -4.76 9.80 18.26
C THR A 179 -4.91 8.41 18.95
N ILE A 180 -5.31 8.31 20.23
CA ILE A 180 -5.39 7.07 21.04
C ILE A 180 -6.63 7.08 21.98
N SER A 181 -7.30 5.93 22.21
CA SER A 181 -7.79 5.40 23.52
C SER A 181 -8.55 4.06 23.32
N CYS A 182 -8.98 3.39 24.40
CA CYS A 182 -9.33 1.94 24.47
C CYS A 182 -10.73 1.63 25.06
N ALA A 183 -11.19 0.37 24.90
CA ALA A 183 -11.82 -0.52 25.92
C ALA A 183 -13.19 -1.23 25.62
N LEU A 184 -13.12 -2.59 25.60
CA LEU A 184 -14.03 -3.61 26.19
C LEU A 184 -15.36 -4.12 25.53
N ASN A 185 -15.31 -5.43 25.21
CA ASN A 185 -16.27 -6.53 25.53
C ASN A 185 -17.32 -7.09 24.51
N ASN A 186 -17.03 -8.34 24.10
CA ASN A 186 -17.91 -9.53 23.97
C ASN A 186 -18.71 -9.84 22.66
N ILE A 187 -18.05 -10.65 21.81
CA ILE A 187 -18.47 -11.91 21.10
C ILE A 187 -19.90 -12.47 21.35
N ILE A 188 -20.56 -13.25 20.46
CA ILE A 188 -20.10 -14.39 19.62
C ILE A 188 -20.80 -14.44 18.23
N GLY A 189 -20.10 -14.84 17.15
CA GLY A 189 -20.70 -15.21 15.85
C GLY A 189 -19.70 -15.36 14.68
N SER A 190 -18.93 -16.46 14.64
CA SER A 190 -17.52 -16.37 14.19
C SER A 190 -17.16 -16.67 12.71
N TRP A 191 -17.60 -17.77 12.10
CA TRP A 191 -16.75 -18.39 11.05
C TRP A 191 -16.85 -17.78 9.64
N ALA A 192 -18.05 -17.66 9.05
CA ALA A 192 -18.19 -17.12 7.69
C ALA A 192 -17.89 -15.60 7.63
N SER A 193 -18.22 -14.89 8.71
CA SER A 193 -17.92 -13.48 8.94
C SER A 193 -16.40 -13.22 8.93
N MET A 194 -15.61 -13.96 9.73
CA MET A 194 -14.14 -13.85 9.78
C MET A 194 -13.47 -13.86 8.40
N PHE A 195 -13.72 -14.88 7.57
CA PHE A 195 -13.06 -14.99 6.26
C PHE A 195 -13.42 -13.84 5.31
N SER A 196 -14.61 -13.25 5.44
CA SER A 196 -15.05 -12.10 4.64
C SER A 196 -14.31 -10.79 4.99
N VAL A 197 -13.49 -10.78 6.05
CA VAL A 197 -12.78 -9.61 6.58
C VAL A 197 -11.26 -9.70 6.42
N VAL A 198 -10.70 -10.91 6.26
CA VAL A 198 -9.27 -11.13 5.97
C VAL A 198 -8.73 -10.19 4.89
N PRO A 199 -9.40 -9.98 3.73
CA PRO A 199 -8.96 -9.01 2.72
C PRO A 199 -8.76 -7.59 3.28
N THR A 200 -9.74 -7.05 4.00
CA THR A 200 -9.68 -5.67 4.55
C THR A 200 -8.51 -5.50 5.51
N ILE A 201 -8.23 -6.51 6.34
CA ILE A 201 -7.10 -6.52 7.26
C ILE A 201 -5.77 -6.62 6.49
N CYS A 202 -5.67 -7.50 5.48
CA CYS A 202 -4.50 -7.62 4.62
C CYS A 202 -4.18 -6.34 3.81
N PHE A 203 -5.20 -5.56 3.43
CA PHE A 203 -5.00 -4.23 2.85
C PHE A 203 -4.48 -3.23 3.90
N GLY A 204 -5.03 -3.24 5.12
CA GLY A 204 -4.58 -2.38 6.20
C GLY A 204 -3.08 -2.52 6.54
N PHE A 205 -2.59 -3.74 6.70
CA PHE A 205 -1.19 -3.98 7.04
C PHE A 205 -0.23 -3.98 5.81
N GLN A 206 -0.66 -3.49 4.64
CA GLN A 206 0.10 -3.56 3.38
C GLN A 206 1.38 -2.69 3.36
N CYS A 207 2.47 -3.25 3.87
CA CYS A 207 3.80 -2.64 3.90
C CYS A 207 4.89 -3.47 3.18
N HIS A 208 4.55 -4.68 2.71
CA HIS A 208 5.50 -5.60 2.07
C HIS A 208 6.14 -5.01 0.81
N GLU A 209 5.45 -4.12 0.09
CA GLU A 209 5.94 -3.46 -1.13
C GLU A 209 7.16 -2.56 -0.86
N ALA A 210 7.10 -1.76 0.21
CA ALA A 210 8.20 -0.89 0.63
C ALA A 210 9.34 -1.66 1.33
N SER A 211 9.05 -2.85 1.87
CA SER A 211 9.92 -3.57 2.79
C SER A 211 11.36 -3.77 2.28
N ILE A 212 11.54 -4.26 1.04
CA ILE A 212 12.85 -4.54 0.45
C ILE A 212 13.62 -3.24 0.13
N ALA A 213 12.91 -2.17 -0.23
CA ALA A 213 13.52 -0.85 -0.42
C ALA A 213 14.00 -0.25 0.90
N ILE A 214 13.23 -0.41 1.99
CA ILE A 214 13.64 -0.01 3.34
C ILE A 214 14.85 -0.83 3.79
N TYR A 215 14.78 -2.17 3.71
CA TYR A 215 15.84 -3.10 4.11
C TYR A 215 17.18 -2.79 3.42
N SER A 216 17.17 -2.67 2.09
CA SER A 216 18.39 -2.37 1.31
C SER A 216 18.95 -0.96 1.55
N SER A 217 18.14 -0.03 2.08
CA SER A 217 18.58 1.32 2.47
C SER A 217 19.12 1.42 3.90
N MET A 218 18.96 0.38 4.75
CA MET A 218 19.39 0.43 6.15
C MET A 218 20.91 0.43 6.31
N GLU A 219 21.38 1.14 7.33
CA GLU A 219 22.80 1.21 7.72
C GLU A 219 23.35 -0.15 8.16
N ASN A 220 22.55 -0.91 8.90
CA ASN A 220 22.89 -2.23 9.40
C ASN A 220 21.93 -3.27 8.79
N GLN A 221 22.38 -3.91 7.70
CA GLN A 221 21.61 -4.90 6.93
C GLN A 221 21.56 -6.30 7.58
N LYS A 222 22.01 -6.48 8.83
CA LYS A 222 21.91 -7.76 9.54
C LYS A 222 20.44 -8.17 9.70
N LEU A 223 20.13 -9.45 9.45
CA LEU A 223 18.74 -9.96 9.49
C LEU A 223 18.08 -9.75 10.86
N SER A 224 18.80 -9.91 11.97
CA SER A 224 18.26 -9.66 13.32
C SER A 224 17.81 -8.21 13.52
N HIS A 225 18.52 -7.25 12.91
CA HIS A 225 18.17 -5.83 12.95
C HIS A 225 16.93 -5.54 12.10
N TRP A 226 16.80 -6.20 10.95
CA TRP A 226 15.58 -6.17 10.14
C TRP A 226 14.36 -6.77 10.84
N VAL A 227 14.52 -7.95 11.48
CA VAL A 227 13.46 -8.60 12.27
C VAL A 227 12.97 -7.65 13.38
N PHE A 228 13.90 -6.99 14.09
CA PHE A 228 13.56 -5.99 15.11
C PHE A 228 12.77 -4.81 14.54
N VAL A 229 13.23 -4.20 13.44
CA VAL A 229 12.52 -3.11 12.75
C VAL A 229 11.12 -3.56 12.31
N ALA A 230 10.98 -4.74 11.71
CA ALA A 230 9.70 -5.27 11.26
C ALA A 230 8.73 -5.52 12.42
N VAL A 231 9.16 -6.22 13.48
CA VAL A 231 8.33 -6.52 14.67
C VAL A 231 7.89 -5.24 15.38
N VAL A 232 8.80 -4.31 15.63
CA VAL A 232 8.48 -3.03 16.30
C VAL A 232 7.50 -2.20 15.46
N SER A 233 7.71 -2.12 14.15
CA SER A 233 6.79 -1.41 13.24
C SER A 233 5.40 -2.03 13.27
N MET A 234 5.31 -3.36 13.15
CA MET A 234 4.04 -4.07 13.09
C MET A 234 3.29 -4.07 14.43
N PHE A 235 4.00 -4.03 15.57
CA PHE A 235 3.39 -3.81 16.88
C PHE A 235 2.73 -2.43 16.99
N PHE A 236 3.37 -1.36 16.50
CA PHE A 236 2.75 -0.03 16.46
C PHE A 236 1.60 0.05 15.43
N CYS A 237 1.70 -0.67 14.31
CA CYS A 237 0.59 -0.80 13.36
C CYS A 237 -0.62 -1.45 14.04
N LEU A 238 -0.43 -2.63 14.65
CA LEU A 238 -1.48 -3.35 15.40
C LEU A 238 -2.14 -2.45 16.42
N LEU A 239 -1.36 -1.76 17.26
CA LEU A 239 -1.91 -0.88 18.29
C LEU A 239 -2.81 0.21 17.69
N ILE A 240 -2.39 0.89 16.62
CA ILE A 240 -3.20 1.95 16.00
C ILE A 240 -4.43 1.38 15.26
N TYR A 241 -4.28 0.24 14.59
CA TYR A 241 -5.34 -0.45 13.86
C TYR A 241 -6.43 -1.00 14.78
N THR A 242 -6.05 -1.78 15.81
CA THR A 242 -6.97 -2.30 16.82
C THR A 242 -7.70 -1.17 17.55
N LEU A 243 -7.01 -0.12 18.03
CA LEU A 243 -7.67 1.00 18.74
C LEU A 243 -8.72 1.68 17.85
N THR A 244 -8.38 1.96 16.59
CA THR A 244 -9.30 2.61 15.63
C THR A 244 -10.49 1.71 15.29
N GLY A 245 -10.24 0.41 15.03
CA GLY A 245 -11.29 -0.57 14.74
C GLY A 245 -12.26 -0.75 15.90
N VAL A 246 -11.74 -0.92 17.12
CA VAL A 246 -12.53 -1.02 18.35
C VAL A 246 -13.41 0.22 18.53
N TYR A 247 -12.83 1.42 18.48
CA TYR A 247 -13.58 2.65 18.78
C TYR A 247 -14.60 3.05 17.71
N GLY A 248 -14.27 2.93 16.42
CA GLY A 248 -15.28 3.18 15.39
C GLY A 248 -16.43 2.18 15.45
N PHE A 249 -16.14 0.90 15.72
CA PHE A 249 -17.18 -0.11 15.92
C PHE A 249 -18.02 0.15 17.18
N LEU A 250 -17.42 0.52 18.31
CA LEU A 250 -18.18 0.85 19.53
C LEU A 250 -19.00 2.16 19.39
N THR A 251 -18.57 3.10 18.54
CA THR A 251 -19.28 4.37 18.32
C THR A 251 -20.50 4.21 17.41
N PHE A 252 -20.41 3.39 16.36
CA PHE A 252 -21.44 3.28 15.32
C PHE A 252 -22.11 1.89 15.23
N GLY A 253 -21.61 0.89 15.97
CA GLY A 253 -22.20 -0.44 16.08
C GLY A 253 -22.42 -1.12 14.74
N ARG A 254 -23.69 -1.33 14.39
CA ARG A 254 -24.09 -2.00 13.13
C ARG A 254 -24.28 -1.05 11.96
N ASP A 255 -24.28 0.26 12.19
CA ASP A 255 -24.57 1.30 11.19
C ASP A 255 -23.28 2.02 10.73
N VAL A 256 -22.13 1.40 10.99
CA VAL A 256 -20.82 1.91 10.58
C VAL A 256 -20.63 1.80 9.06
N ALA A 257 -20.38 2.94 8.42
CA ALA A 257 -20.04 3.01 7.00
C ALA A 257 -18.63 2.44 6.75
N SER A 258 -18.35 2.07 5.50
CA SER A 258 -17.07 1.50 5.09
C SER A 258 -15.88 2.42 5.39
N ASP A 259 -16.04 3.72 5.14
CA ASP A 259 -15.20 4.77 5.69
C ASP A 259 -15.83 5.29 6.99
N ILE A 260 -15.14 5.20 8.13
CA ILE A 260 -15.62 5.76 9.40
C ILE A 260 -15.94 7.26 9.31
N LEU A 261 -15.23 8.06 8.49
CA LEU A 261 -15.54 9.48 8.27
C LEU A 261 -16.93 9.66 7.64
N MET A 262 -17.45 8.65 6.94
CA MET A 262 -18.81 8.62 6.38
C MET A 262 -19.87 8.21 7.41
N SER A 263 -19.50 7.78 8.62
CA SER A 263 -20.45 7.55 9.72
C SER A 263 -20.74 8.83 10.52
N TYR A 264 -19.75 9.74 10.64
CA TYR A 264 -19.93 11.03 11.31
C TYR A 264 -20.84 12.02 10.52
N PRO A 265 -21.54 12.94 11.21
CA PRO A 265 -22.35 13.97 10.58
C PRO A 265 -21.51 14.95 9.72
N GLY A 266 -22.22 15.82 9.00
CA GLY A 266 -21.62 16.77 8.06
C GLY A 266 -21.18 18.11 8.68
N ASN A 267 -21.81 18.53 9.77
CA ASN A 267 -21.73 19.91 10.28
C ASN A 267 -20.56 20.16 11.26
N ASP A 268 -19.93 19.11 11.78
CA ASP A 268 -18.93 19.24 12.84
C ASP A 268 -17.58 19.71 12.28
N VAL A 269 -17.11 20.86 12.77
CA VAL A 269 -15.87 21.52 12.29
C VAL A 269 -14.65 20.59 12.37
N VAL A 270 -14.53 19.80 13.44
CA VAL A 270 -13.44 18.80 13.61
C VAL A 270 -13.49 17.73 12.52
N MET A 271 -14.69 17.28 12.14
CA MET A 271 -14.86 16.28 11.08
C MET A 271 -14.63 16.88 9.69
N ILE A 272 -15.06 18.13 9.45
CA ILE A 272 -14.76 18.86 8.21
C ILE A 272 -13.24 19.01 8.04
N ILE A 273 -12.52 19.45 9.07
CA ILE A 273 -11.05 19.56 9.07
C ILE A 273 -10.40 18.19 8.81
N SER A 274 -10.88 17.14 9.48
CA SER A 274 -10.34 15.78 9.32
C SER A 274 -10.50 15.26 7.88
N ARG A 275 -11.67 15.47 7.27
CA ARG A 275 -11.95 15.13 5.86
C ARG A 275 -11.07 15.93 4.89
N LEU A 276 -10.87 17.23 5.13
CA LEU A 276 -10.01 18.08 4.30
C LEU A 276 -8.53 17.63 4.36
N LEU A 277 -8.00 17.39 5.57
CA LEU A 277 -6.63 16.89 5.74
C LEU A 277 -6.42 15.51 5.10
N PHE A 278 -7.44 14.65 5.17
CA PHE A 278 -7.40 13.33 4.53
C PHE A 278 -7.53 13.40 3.00
N GLY A 279 -8.38 14.28 2.45
CA GLY A 279 -8.43 14.55 1.01
C GLY A 279 -7.09 15.08 0.48
N ILE A 280 -6.45 16.00 1.20
CA ILE A 280 -5.10 16.52 0.87
C ILE A 280 -4.04 15.41 0.92
N SER A 281 -4.10 14.50 1.90
CA SER A 281 -3.15 13.37 1.96
C SER A 281 -3.35 12.40 0.80
N ILE A 282 -4.60 12.11 0.39
CA ILE A 282 -4.87 11.30 -0.80
C ILE A 282 -4.36 11.97 -2.08
N ILE A 283 -4.68 13.25 -2.30
CA ILE A 283 -4.23 14.02 -3.48
C ILE A 283 -2.69 14.04 -3.59
N THR A 284 -1.98 14.03 -2.47
CA THR A 284 -0.50 14.02 -2.45
C THR A 284 0.12 12.62 -2.51
N ILE A 285 -0.59 11.56 -2.09
CA ILE A 285 -0.14 10.16 -2.21
C ILE A 285 -0.41 9.57 -3.60
N TYR A 286 -1.56 9.89 -4.21
CA TYR A 286 -1.99 9.36 -5.51
C TYR A 286 -0.92 9.47 -6.63
N PRO A 287 -0.27 10.63 -6.90
CA PRO A 287 0.74 10.73 -7.94
C PRO A 287 2.00 9.88 -7.66
N ILE A 288 2.30 9.59 -6.38
CA ILE A 288 3.43 8.73 -5.98
C ILE A 288 3.13 7.26 -6.32
N ILE A 289 1.94 6.76 -5.97
CA ILE A 289 1.48 5.42 -6.33
C ILE A 289 1.46 5.26 -7.85
N LEU A 290 0.99 6.28 -8.58
CA LEU A 290 0.97 6.27 -10.04
C LEU A 290 2.37 6.38 -10.66
N LEU A 291 3.33 7.07 -10.03
CA LEU A 291 4.75 7.04 -10.43
C LEU A 291 5.37 5.65 -10.23
N LEU A 292 5.06 4.97 -9.12
CA LEU A 292 5.55 3.61 -8.84
C LEU A 292 4.97 2.58 -9.83
N GLY A 293 3.65 2.63 -10.08
CA GLY A 293 2.98 1.78 -11.07
C GLY A 293 3.50 1.99 -12.49
N ARG A 294 3.80 3.25 -12.86
CA ARG A 294 4.48 3.60 -14.11
C ARG A 294 5.88 3.01 -14.19
N TYR A 295 6.69 3.13 -13.14
CA TYR A 295 8.05 2.61 -13.11
C TYR A 295 8.09 1.09 -13.35
N VAL A 296 7.25 0.32 -12.65
CA VAL A 296 7.17 -1.14 -12.83
C VAL A 296 6.61 -1.52 -14.20
N SER A 297 5.57 -0.82 -14.68
CA SER A 297 5.04 -1.04 -16.04
C SER A 297 6.10 -0.82 -17.14
N ILE A 298 6.92 0.22 -16.99
CA ILE A 298 7.98 0.57 -17.95
C ILE A 298 9.16 -0.38 -17.84
N ILE A 299 9.57 -0.82 -16.64
CA ILE A 299 10.67 -1.77 -16.49
C ILE A 299 10.29 -3.15 -17.06
N SER A 300 9.03 -3.60 -16.87
CA SER A 300 8.50 -4.80 -17.55
C SER A 300 8.51 -4.64 -19.07
N CYS A 301 8.03 -3.49 -19.58
CA CYS A 301 8.00 -3.22 -21.02
C CYS A 301 9.41 -3.23 -21.64
N ARG A 302 10.40 -2.58 -21.01
CA ARG A 302 11.81 -2.62 -21.40
C ARG A 302 12.37 -4.05 -21.35
N ARG A 303 12.07 -4.80 -20.30
CA ARG A 303 12.49 -6.19 -20.10
C ARG A 303 11.84 -7.18 -21.09
N ARG A 304 10.72 -6.83 -21.72
CA ARG A 304 10.07 -7.60 -22.82
C ARG A 304 10.49 -7.16 -24.23
N ARG A 305 10.77 -5.86 -24.46
CA ARG A 305 11.05 -5.29 -25.80
C ARG A 305 12.52 -4.97 -26.10
N GLY A 306 13.42 -5.11 -25.13
CA GLY A 306 14.85 -4.87 -25.33
C GLY A 306 15.22 -3.38 -25.30
N ILE A 307 16.03 -2.94 -26.26
CA ILE A 307 16.54 -1.56 -26.33
C ILE A 307 15.41 -0.61 -26.72
N VAL A 308 15.00 0.24 -25.77
CA VAL A 308 13.97 1.27 -25.96
C VAL A 308 14.61 2.64 -26.11
N THR A 309 14.28 3.38 -27.17
CA THR A 309 14.77 4.75 -27.36
C THR A 309 14.10 5.74 -26.40
N HIS A 310 14.86 6.70 -25.88
CA HIS A 310 14.39 7.64 -24.86
C HIS A 310 13.15 8.48 -25.29
N SER A 311 13.00 8.77 -26.60
CA SER A 311 11.79 9.43 -27.12
C SER A 311 10.55 8.54 -27.03
N PHE A 312 10.67 7.25 -27.36
CA PHE A 312 9.59 6.27 -27.22
C PHE A 312 9.19 6.11 -25.75
N GLU A 313 10.19 5.98 -24.86
CA GLU A 313 9.95 5.89 -23.41
C GLU A 313 9.19 7.12 -22.89
N SER A 314 9.52 8.33 -23.36
CA SER A 314 8.83 9.55 -22.94
C SER A 314 7.39 9.66 -23.46
N ARG A 315 7.10 9.15 -24.66
CA ARG A 315 5.72 9.08 -25.17
C ARG A 315 4.92 8.02 -24.41
N CYS A 316 5.49 6.83 -24.18
CA CYS A 316 4.86 5.78 -23.37
C CYS A 316 4.61 6.21 -21.92
N ARG A 317 5.51 6.98 -21.30
CA ARG A 317 5.28 7.58 -19.97
C ARG A 317 3.98 8.40 -19.96
N VAL A 318 3.79 9.33 -20.89
CA VAL A 318 2.58 10.18 -20.95
C VAL A 318 1.34 9.34 -21.28
N ILE A 319 1.39 8.51 -22.32
CA ILE A 319 0.26 7.67 -22.76
C ILE A 319 -0.20 6.74 -21.63
N LEU A 320 0.72 6.07 -20.93
CA LEU A 320 0.39 5.18 -19.82
C LEU A 320 -0.13 5.95 -18.61
N THR A 321 0.34 7.18 -18.36
CA THR A 321 -0.22 8.07 -17.32
C THR A 321 -1.68 8.41 -17.61
N VAL A 322 -1.98 8.84 -18.83
CA VAL A 322 -3.33 9.23 -19.24
C VAL A 322 -4.27 8.04 -19.21
N ILE A 323 -3.89 6.90 -19.81
CA ILE A 323 -4.70 5.67 -19.79
C ILE A 323 -4.96 5.20 -18.35
N TRP A 324 -3.96 5.22 -17.47
CA TRP A 324 -4.13 4.84 -16.06
C TRP A 324 -5.17 5.73 -15.37
N ILE A 325 -5.00 7.06 -15.42
CA ILE A 325 -5.93 8.01 -14.80
C ILE A 325 -7.34 7.89 -15.39
N SER A 326 -7.47 7.78 -16.72
CA SER A 326 -8.77 7.65 -17.38
C SER A 326 -9.52 6.38 -16.98
N ILE A 327 -8.85 5.23 -16.86
CA ILE A 327 -9.52 3.98 -16.47
C ILE A 327 -9.80 3.96 -14.96
N THR A 328 -8.90 4.43 -14.09
CA THR A 328 -9.19 4.50 -12.64
C THR A 328 -10.37 5.43 -12.34
N LEU A 329 -10.44 6.56 -13.04
CA LEU A 329 -11.55 7.52 -12.97
C LEU A 329 -12.87 6.90 -13.48
N LEU A 330 -12.83 6.19 -14.60
CA LEU A 330 -14.00 5.50 -15.15
C LEU A 330 -14.56 4.45 -14.16
N ILE A 331 -13.68 3.67 -13.52
CA ILE A 331 -14.09 2.67 -12.52
C ILE A 331 -14.67 3.36 -11.28
N ALA A 332 -14.07 4.43 -10.78
CA ALA A 332 -14.58 5.15 -9.60
C ALA A 332 -16.01 5.73 -9.83
N MET A 333 -16.30 6.22 -11.03
CA MET A 333 -17.64 6.71 -11.38
C MET A 333 -18.72 5.60 -11.47
N PHE A 334 -18.32 4.35 -11.73
CA PHE A 334 -19.24 3.20 -11.83
C PHE A 334 -19.28 2.31 -10.57
N VAL A 335 -18.29 2.39 -9.68
CA VAL A 335 -18.16 1.57 -8.47
C VAL A 335 -18.08 2.49 -7.23
N PRO A 336 -19.21 3.05 -6.76
CA PRO A 336 -19.24 3.86 -5.55
C PRO A 336 -19.04 3.01 -4.27
N ASP A 337 -19.25 1.69 -4.33
CA ASP A 337 -19.08 0.81 -3.17
C ASP A 337 -17.59 0.61 -2.80
N MET A 338 -17.06 1.53 -2.01
CA MET A 338 -15.71 1.48 -1.43
C MET A 338 -15.35 0.09 -0.86
N SER A 339 -16.28 -0.57 -0.14
CA SER A 339 -16.15 -1.95 0.36
C SER A 339 -15.82 -2.99 -0.71
N LYS A 340 -16.37 -2.88 -1.92
CA LYS A 340 -16.10 -3.82 -3.02
C LYS A 340 -14.68 -3.63 -3.54
N VAL A 341 -14.23 -2.37 -3.70
CA VAL A 341 -12.88 -2.01 -4.12
C VAL A 341 -11.84 -2.53 -3.11
N ILE A 342 -12.07 -2.31 -1.82
CA ILE A 342 -11.21 -2.79 -0.73
C ILE A 342 -11.13 -4.31 -0.69
N SER A 343 -12.25 -5.02 -0.89
CA SER A 343 -12.25 -6.49 -0.90
C SER A 343 -11.43 -7.07 -2.07
N VAL A 344 -11.33 -6.34 -3.20
CA VAL A 344 -10.47 -6.73 -4.33
C VAL A 344 -9.00 -6.45 -4.03
N ILE A 345 -8.67 -5.23 -3.57
CA ILE A 345 -7.29 -4.87 -3.18
C ILE A 345 -6.76 -5.86 -2.15
N GLY A 346 -7.48 -6.00 -1.02
CA GLY A 346 -7.12 -6.87 0.08
C GLY A 346 -6.97 -8.35 -0.30
N GLY A 347 -7.72 -8.81 -1.30
CA GLY A 347 -7.54 -10.13 -1.88
C GLY A 347 -6.18 -10.27 -2.55
N ILE A 348 -5.78 -9.30 -3.38
CA ILE A 348 -4.45 -9.23 -4.00
C ILE A 348 -3.35 -9.14 -2.92
N SER A 349 -3.54 -8.29 -1.91
CA SER A 349 -2.63 -8.18 -0.75
C SER A 349 -2.47 -9.50 0.00
N SER A 350 -3.54 -10.28 0.14
CA SER A 350 -3.53 -11.62 0.76
C SER A 350 -2.63 -12.60 -0.03
N PHE A 351 -2.58 -12.54 -1.36
CA PHE A 351 -1.61 -13.35 -2.14
C PHE A 351 -0.17 -12.95 -1.80
N PHE A 352 0.13 -11.65 -1.70
CA PHE A 352 1.47 -11.16 -1.34
C PHE A 352 1.89 -11.42 0.10
N ILE A 353 0.94 -11.51 1.03
CA ILE A 353 1.20 -11.73 2.46
C ILE A 353 1.27 -13.22 2.82
N PHE A 354 0.38 -14.05 2.27
CA PHE A 354 0.30 -15.48 2.61
C PHE A 354 1.01 -16.39 1.60
N ILE A 355 0.82 -16.17 0.30
CA ILE A 355 1.20 -17.15 -0.73
C ILE A 355 2.64 -16.94 -1.23
N PHE A 356 3.03 -15.71 -1.57
CA PHE A 356 4.40 -15.45 -2.05
C PHE A 356 5.50 -15.82 -1.04
N PRO A 357 5.39 -15.55 0.28
CA PRO A 357 6.42 -15.96 1.24
C PRO A 357 6.49 -17.48 1.42
N VAL A 358 5.36 -18.19 1.36
CA VAL A 358 5.32 -19.67 1.42
C VAL A 358 6.00 -20.27 0.18
N ILE A 359 5.71 -19.75 -1.03
CA ILE A 359 6.41 -20.17 -2.25
C ILE A 359 7.92 -19.90 -2.13
N THR A 360 8.30 -18.74 -1.58
CA THR A 360 9.71 -18.36 -1.37
C THR A 360 10.43 -19.32 -0.41
N ILE A 361 9.77 -19.76 0.68
CA ILE A 361 10.30 -20.81 1.57
C ILE A 361 10.40 -22.14 0.85
N VAL A 362 9.33 -22.61 0.19
CA VAL A 362 9.29 -23.97 -0.41
C VAL A 362 10.31 -24.10 -1.54
N VAL A 363 10.39 -23.12 -2.44
CA VAL A 363 11.37 -23.13 -3.54
C VAL A 363 12.79 -22.93 -2.99
N GLY A 364 12.97 -22.03 -2.00
CA GLY A 364 14.26 -21.85 -1.33
C GLY A 364 14.77 -23.13 -0.66
N ALA A 365 13.92 -23.81 0.11
CA ALA A 365 14.24 -25.08 0.77
C ALA A 365 14.55 -26.20 -0.24
N PHE A 366 13.82 -26.26 -1.36
CA PHE A 366 14.11 -27.22 -2.42
C PHE A 366 15.47 -26.94 -3.09
N ILE A 367 15.76 -25.69 -3.46
CA ILE A 367 17.04 -25.31 -4.08
C ILE A 367 18.21 -25.51 -3.12
N PHE A 368 18.11 -25.06 -1.86
CA PHE A 368 19.18 -25.26 -0.89
C PHE A 368 19.35 -26.74 -0.52
N GLY A 369 18.27 -27.52 -0.41
CA GLY A 369 18.33 -28.96 -0.22
C GLY A 369 19.01 -29.68 -1.39
N GLN A 370 18.70 -29.28 -2.63
CA GLN A 370 19.35 -29.85 -3.81
C GLN A 370 20.83 -29.46 -3.89
N SER A 371 21.19 -28.20 -3.64
CA SER A 371 22.60 -27.76 -3.59
C SER A 371 23.41 -28.40 -2.45
N THR A 372 22.83 -28.63 -1.27
CA THR A 372 23.54 -29.33 -0.18
C THR A 372 23.68 -30.82 -0.48
N THR A 373 22.67 -31.49 -1.06
CA THR A 373 22.84 -32.88 -1.51
C THR A 373 23.88 -33.01 -2.64
N LEU A 374 23.90 -32.09 -3.61
CA LEU A 374 24.92 -32.08 -4.67
C LEU A 374 26.33 -31.85 -4.10
N ALA A 375 26.51 -30.85 -3.23
CA ALA A 375 27.80 -30.59 -2.59
C ALA A 375 28.28 -31.76 -1.72
N VAL A 376 27.37 -32.47 -1.04
CA VAL A 376 27.68 -33.70 -0.31
C VAL A 376 28.05 -34.85 -1.26
N MET A 377 27.36 -34.99 -2.39
CA MET A 377 27.69 -36.01 -3.41
C MET A 377 29.04 -35.74 -4.08
N GLU A 378 29.39 -34.49 -4.39
CA GLU A 378 30.74 -34.14 -4.88
C GLU A 378 31.82 -34.45 -3.84
N LEU A 379 31.57 -34.17 -2.55
CA LEU A 379 32.47 -34.53 -1.45
C LEU A 379 32.67 -36.06 -1.33
N PHE A 380 31.60 -36.83 -1.45
CA PHE A 380 31.65 -38.31 -1.48
C PHE A 380 32.27 -38.89 -2.76
N HIS A 381 32.43 -38.08 -3.82
CA HIS A 381 33.07 -38.51 -5.07
C HIS A 381 34.54 -38.07 -5.17
N SER A 382 35.05 -37.41 -4.12
CA SER A 382 36.44 -36.94 -3.95
C SER A 382 37.20 -37.68 -2.83
N PHE A 383 36.62 -38.76 -2.29
CA PHE A 383 37.19 -39.69 -1.31
C PHE A 383 37.10 -41.12 -1.86
#